data_AF-A0A1V9Z5Q1-F1
#
_entry.id   AF-A0A1V9Z5Q1-F1
#
_cell.length_a   1.000
_cell.length_b   1.000
_cell.length_c   1.000
_cell.angle_alpha   90.00
_cell.angle_beta   90.00
_cell.angle_gamma   90.00
#
_symmetry.space_group_name_H-M   'P 1'
#
loop_
_entity.id
_entity.type
_entity.pdbx_description
1 polymer ?
#
loop_
_entity_poly.entity_id
_entity_poly.type
_entity_poly.pdbx_seq_one_letter_code
_entity_poly.pdbx_strand_id
1 'polypeptide(L)'
;MMQSFPIDPKLSFDFDENIDTELLSEYFFSSTKTTQNESPTHSRKARDRRHRAKVKNELENLRETAYALTEKLTMLQTNRDFQDIVCASSWKMRARRQAAQLKKAVQENHKLREAVHDQIHIAQTFQRIVTKRSRNPETQDEKNFNFYSLKYATSRKEYCIELVEKELTKLNSTLLRFGLLDGLKDCNHIAMDAASGALEIVDSHAIPTPAPKAIEALWKIVSGNQHTSEYQCLEFIDSHTSYVRYSSDLPNKEIHFESHYVIKRLDDKNKTIFVWRSVLEDDKYPHSTTSLLDNSSGWYYCYFIQVYLSNIVGLQLSPKTPLHVK
;
A
#
# COMPACT_ATOMS: atom_id res chain seq x y z
N MET A 1 -26.00 -8.44 18.59
CA MET A 1 -27.31 -7.96 19.07
C MET A 1 -27.75 -6.82 18.16
N MET A 2 -28.65 -7.09 17.21
CA MET A 2 -29.34 -6.06 16.44
C MET A 2 -30.79 -6.06 16.90
N GLN A 3 -31.25 -4.92 17.44
CA GLN A 3 -32.61 -4.73 17.93
C GLN A 3 -33.57 -4.58 16.74
N SER A 4 -34.57 -5.46 16.70
CA SER A 4 -35.72 -5.41 15.80
C SER A 4 -36.80 -4.49 16.38
N PHE A 5 -37.25 -3.50 15.61
CA PHE A 5 -38.47 -2.76 15.92
C PHE A 5 -39.70 -3.55 15.44
N PRO A 6 -40.75 -3.71 16.25
CA PRO A 6 -41.99 -4.37 15.83
C PRO A 6 -42.91 -3.37 15.12
N ILE A 7 -43.50 -3.80 14.00
CA ILE A 7 -44.57 -3.09 13.29
C ILE A 7 -45.88 -3.77 13.69
N ASP A 8 -46.78 -3.02 14.33
CA ASP A 8 -48.12 -3.49 14.71
C ASP A 8 -49.00 -3.69 13.46
N PRO A 9 -49.67 -4.85 13.30
CA PRO A 9 -50.63 -5.09 12.24
C PRO A 9 -52.05 -5.01 12.82
N LYS A 10 -52.72 -3.86 12.71
CA LYS A 10 -54.19 -3.73 12.83
C LYS A 10 -54.62 -2.29 12.52
N LEU A 11 -55.06 -2.08 11.28
CA LEU A 11 -56.14 -1.13 10.98
C LEU A 11 -56.76 -1.55 9.64
N SER A 12 -57.60 -2.59 9.68
CA SER A 12 -58.57 -2.82 8.60
C SER A 12 -59.64 -1.76 8.75
N PHE A 13 -59.74 -0.87 7.76
CA PHE A 13 -60.84 0.08 7.66
C PHE A 13 -61.85 -0.56 6.71
N ASP A 14 -62.83 -1.25 7.28
CA ASP A 14 -63.97 -1.78 6.55
C ASP A 14 -64.80 -0.59 6.03
N PHE A 15 -64.96 -0.52 4.72
CA PHE A 15 -65.86 0.44 4.08
C PHE A 15 -67.22 -0.24 3.99
N ASP A 16 -68.11 0.09 4.93
CA ASP A 16 -69.48 -0.40 4.97
C ASP A 16 -70.25 0.15 3.75
N GLU A 17 -70.55 -0.72 2.79
CA GLU A 17 -71.51 -0.49 1.72
C GLU A 17 -72.93 -0.59 2.30
N ASN A 18 -73.41 0.47 2.96
CA ASN A 18 -74.84 0.69 3.16
C ASN A 18 -75.12 2.19 3.28
N ILE A 19 -75.26 2.84 2.12
CA ILE A 19 -75.85 4.17 2.06
C ILE A 19 -77.36 3.98 2.21
N ASP A 20 -77.88 4.35 3.37
CA ASP A 20 -79.29 4.31 3.74
C ASP A 20 -80.18 4.98 2.68
N THR A 21 -80.80 4.15 1.86
CA THR A 21 -81.85 4.54 0.90
C THR A 21 -83.08 5.11 1.58
N GLU A 22 -83.21 4.92 2.90
CA GLU A 22 -84.29 5.41 3.74
C GLU A 22 -84.18 6.92 4.01
N LEU A 23 -82.97 7.43 4.25
CA LEU A 23 -82.69 8.86 4.51
C LEU A 23 -82.98 9.77 3.30
N LEU A 24 -82.79 9.26 2.09
CA LEU A 24 -83.09 10.01 0.86
C LEU A 24 -84.60 10.14 0.61
N SER A 25 -85.41 9.19 1.10
CA SER A 25 -86.87 9.23 0.93
C SER A 25 -87.53 10.28 1.84
N GLU A 26 -86.99 10.48 3.04
CA GLU A 26 -87.56 11.40 4.03
C GLU A 26 -87.36 12.88 3.64
N TYR A 27 -86.25 13.19 2.96
CA TYR A 27 -85.95 14.53 2.48
C TYR A 27 -86.75 14.94 1.22
N PHE A 28 -87.17 13.99 0.38
CA PHE A 28 -87.90 14.28 -0.86
C PHE A 28 -89.41 14.42 -0.69
N PHE A 29 -90.01 13.83 0.35
CA PHE A 29 -91.48 13.85 0.55
C PHE A 29 -91.96 14.75 1.69
N SER A 30 -91.08 15.30 2.53
CA SER A 30 -91.48 16.23 3.60
C SER A 30 -91.61 17.68 3.10
N SER A 31 -92.63 17.93 2.31
CA SER A 31 -93.20 19.27 2.15
C SER A 31 -94.64 19.17 1.70
N THR A 32 -95.55 19.01 2.66
CA THR A 32 -96.77 19.82 2.77
C THR A 32 -97.54 19.45 4.04
N LYS A 33 -97.59 20.36 5.01
CA LYS A 33 -98.80 20.67 5.79
C LYS A 33 -98.59 21.97 6.56
N THR A 34 -98.90 23.10 5.93
CA THR A 34 -99.51 24.21 6.67
C THR A 34 -100.45 24.96 5.73
N THR A 35 -101.65 25.14 6.24
CA THR A 35 -102.88 25.52 5.57
C THR A 35 -103.00 27.05 5.50
N GLN A 36 -103.34 27.55 4.31
CA GLN A 36 -104.15 28.74 3.97
C GLN A 36 -103.70 30.15 4.41
N ASN A 37 -103.29 30.99 3.44
CA ASN A 37 -104.20 31.99 2.85
C ASN A 37 -103.65 32.64 1.54
N GLU A 38 -104.57 32.82 0.59
CA GLU A 38 -104.62 33.70 -0.60
C GLU A 38 -103.61 33.55 -1.79
N SER A 39 -104.15 33.78 -3.00
CA SER A 39 -103.69 33.57 -4.41
C SER A 39 -102.28 34.11 -4.78
N PRO A 40 -101.51 33.61 -5.81
CA PRO A 40 -101.96 33.09 -7.11
C PRO A 40 -101.37 31.72 -7.53
N THR A 41 -102.16 30.91 -8.22
CA THR A 41 -101.90 29.48 -8.51
C THR A 41 -101.02 29.19 -9.73
N HIS A 42 -100.62 30.19 -10.53
CA HIS A 42 -99.75 29.98 -11.70
C HIS A 42 -98.24 30.10 -11.41
N SER A 43 -97.81 30.91 -10.44
CA SER A 43 -96.38 31.12 -10.13
C SER A 43 -95.76 29.95 -9.34
N ARG A 44 -96.54 29.30 -8.47
CA ARG A 44 -96.10 28.14 -7.67
C ARG A 44 -95.81 26.90 -8.55
N LYS A 45 -96.66 26.59 -9.54
CA LYS A 45 -96.45 25.44 -10.45
C LYS A 45 -95.24 25.63 -11.38
N ALA A 46 -95.01 26.86 -11.86
CA ALA A 46 -93.85 27.17 -12.70
C ALA A 46 -92.53 27.14 -11.90
N ARG A 47 -92.54 27.65 -10.66
CA ARG A 47 -91.39 27.58 -9.73
C ARG A 47 -91.04 26.14 -9.38
N ASP A 48 -92.03 25.29 -9.16
CA ASP A 48 -91.84 23.88 -8.81
C ASP A 48 -91.33 23.04 -10.01
N ARG A 49 -91.79 23.33 -11.24
CA ARG A 49 -91.23 22.72 -12.46
C ARG A 49 -89.78 23.16 -12.71
N ARG A 50 -89.45 24.43 -12.48
CA ARG A 50 -88.08 24.95 -12.58
C ARG A 50 -87.16 24.36 -11.51
N HIS A 51 -87.66 24.18 -10.29
CA HIS A 51 -86.93 23.51 -9.22
C HIS A 51 -86.63 22.04 -9.56
N ARG A 52 -87.64 21.28 -10.02
CA ARG A 52 -87.44 19.90 -10.48
C ARG A 52 -86.47 19.78 -11.66
N ALA A 53 -86.52 20.71 -12.61
CA ALA A 53 -85.56 20.76 -13.71
C ALA A 53 -84.14 21.08 -13.22
N LYS A 54 -84.00 21.99 -12.24
CA LYS A 54 -82.71 22.33 -11.62
C LYS A 54 -82.13 21.14 -10.85
N VAL A 55 -82.94 20.48 -10.04
CA VAL A 55 -82.53 19.26 -9.30
C VAL A 55 -82.16 18.14 -10.26
N LYS A 56 -82.90 17.95 -11.36
CA LYS A 56 -82.52 16.96 -12.38
C LYS A 56 -81.18 17.29 -13.04
N ASN A 57 -80.94 18.56 -13.36
CA ASN A 57 -79.68 19.00 -13.95
C ASN A 57 -78.51 18.90 -12.96
N GLU A 58 -78.74 19.25 -11.70
CA GLU A 58 -77.75 19.08 -10.62
C GLU A 58 -77.45 17.58 -10.40
N LEU A 59 -78.45 16.72 -10.48
CA LEU A 59 -78.28 15.27 -10.35
C LEU A 59 -77.54 14.67 -11.55
N GLU A 60 -77.77 15.18 -12.76
CA GLU A 60 -76.99 14.79 -13.95
C GLU A 60 -75.54 15.26 -13.84
N ASN A 61 -75.30 16.52 -13.47
CA ASN A 61 -73.96 17.04 -13.22
C ASN A 61 -73.22 16.26 -12.13
N LEU A 62 -73.92 15.87 -11.05
CA LEU A 62 -73.35 15.06 -9.98
C LEU A 62 -73.02 13.64 -10.46
N ARG A 63 -73.83 13.05 -11.36
CA ARG A 63 -73.54 11.76 -11.96
C ARG A 63 -72.35 11.83 -12.92
N GLU A 64 -72.27 12.86 -13.75
CA GLU A 64 -71.14 13.08 -14.66
C GLU A 64 -69.83 13.29 -13.87
N THR A 65 -69.88 14.09 -12.80
CA THR A 65 -68.72 14.30 -11.92
C THR A 65 -68.33 13.05 -11.13
N ALA A 66 -69.30 12.27 -10.65
CA ALA A 66 -69.04 10.98 -10.03
C ALA A 66 -68.41 9.99 -11.02
N TYR A 67 -68.88 9.95 -12.27
CA TYR A 67 -68.29 9.12 -13.32
C TYR A 67 -66.85 9.56 -13.63
N ALA A 68 -66.61 10.86 -13.80
CA ALA A 68 -65.26 11.38 -14.05
C ALA A 68 -64.29 11.15 -12.87
N LEU A 69 -64.77 11.21 -11.63
CA LEU A 69 -63.96 10.94 -10.44
C LEU A 69 -63.69 9.44 -10.25
N THR A 70 -64.66 8.58 -10.54
CA THR A 70 -64.48 7.12 -10.49
C THR A 70 -63.51 6.67 -11.58
N GLU A 71 -63.60 7.21 -12.80
CA GLU A 71 -62.62 6.96 -13.86
C GLU A 71 -61.21 7.38 -13.42
N LYS A 72 -61.04 8.59 -12.86
CA LYS A 72 -59.75 9.05 -12.32
C LYS A 72 -59.23 8.16 -11.19
N LEU A 73 -60.10 7.68 -10.30
CA LEU A 73 -59.71 6.76 -9.24
C LEU A 73 -59.22 5.43 -9.82
N THR A 74 -59.92 4.85 -10.79
CA THR A 74 -59.48 3.60 -11.43
C THR A 74 -58.14 3.76 -12.14
N MET A 75 -57.90 4.90 -12.80
CA MET A 75 -56.59 5.20 -13.40
C MET A 75 -55.47 5.35 -12.37
N LEU A 76 -55.74 5.96 -11.21
CA LEU A 76 -54.73 6.09 -10.15
C LEU A 76 -54.45 4.75 -9.46
N GLN A 77 -55.48 3.94 -9.22
CA GLN A 77 -55.34 2.60 -8.64
C GLN A 77 -54.52 1.68 -9.54
N THR A 78 -54.83 1.62 -10.84
CA THR A 78 -54.07 0.83 -11.82
C THR A 78 -52.61 1.27 -11.94
N ASN A 79 -52.33 2.58 -11.88
CA ASN A 79 -50.97 3.10 -11.84
C ASN A 79 -50.22 2.71 -10.55
N ARG A 80 -50.91 2.71 -9.40
CA ARG A 80 -50.33 2.29 -8.12
C ARG A 80 -49.97 0.80 -8.13
N ASP A 81 -50.89 -0.04 -8.61
CA ASP A 81 -50.67 -1.49 -8.66
C ASP A 81 -49.51 -1.84 -9.61
N PHE A 82 -49.40 -1.14 -10.75
CA PHE A 82 -48.26 -1.29 -11.65
C PHE A 82 -46.94 -0.85 -11.00
N GLN A 83 -46.92 0.29 -10.31
CA GLN A 83 -45.76 0.77 -9.55
C GLN A 83 -45.34 -0.24 -8.48
N ASP A 84 -46.28 -0.80 -7.73
CA ASP A 84 -46.00 -1.78 -6.68
C ASP A 84 -45.41 -3.08 -7.25
N ILE A 85 -45.92 -3.57 -8.39
CA ILE A 85 -45.37 -4.75 -9.08
C ILE A 85 -43.94 -4.49 -9.58
N VAL A 86 -43.71 -3.35 -10.23
CA VAL A 86 -42.38 -2.97 -10.75
C VAL A 86 -41.40 -2.74 -9.60
N CYS A 87 -41.84 -2.04 -8.55
CA CYS A 87 -41.04 -1.77 -7.35
C CYS A 87 -40.66 -3.08 -6.66
N ALA A 88 -41.63 -3.97 -6.39
CA ALA A 88 -41.39 -5.28 -5.78
C ALA A 88 -40.43 -6.15 -6.61
N SER A 89 -40.58 -6.15 -7.94
CA SER A 89 -39.65 -6.84 -8.85
C SER A 89 -38.24 -6.25 -8.79
N SER A 90 -38.10 -4.92 -8.75
CA SER A 90 -36.82 -4.24 -8.63
C SER A 90 -36.13 -4.48 -7.29
N TRP A 91 -36.88 -4.50 -6.19
CA TRP A 91 -36.38 -4.83 -4.84
C TRP A 91 -35.96 -6.28 -4.74
N LYS A 92 -36.73 -7.21 -5.32
CA LYS A 92 -36.36 -8.63 -5.42
C LYS A 92 -35.04 -8.81 -6.17
N MET A 93 -34.84 -8.06 -7.25
CA MET A 93 -33.58 -8.09 -8.02
C MET A 93 -32.41 -7.51 -7.21
N ARG A 94 -32.60 -6.36 -6.53
CA ARG A 94 -31.58 -5.76 -5.66
C ARG A 94 -31.21 -6.68 -4.49
N ALA A 95 -32.19 -7.27 -3.82
CA ALA A 95 -31.98 -8.20 -2.72
C ALA A 95 -31.19 -9.45 -3.18
N ARG A 96 -31.51 -10.01 -4.35
CA ARG A 96 -30.73 -11.12 -4.95
C ARG A 96 -29.29 -10.71 -5.24
N ARG A 97 -29.08 -9.51 -5.80
CA ARG A 97 -27.74 -8.98 -6.09
C ARG A 97 -26.93 -8.79 -4.81
N GLN A 98 -27.53 -8.19 -3.78
CA GLN A 98 -26.89 -7.98 -2.47
C GLN A 98 -26.57 -9.32 -1.79
N ALA A 99 -27.47 -10.30 -1.83
CA ALA A 99 -27.22 -11.64 -1.29
C ALA A 99 -26.06 -12.33 -2.03
N ALA A 100 -25.99 -12.20 -3.36
CA ALA A 100 -24.87 -12.75 -4.14
C ALA A 100 -23.55 -12.03 -3.82
N GLN A 101 -23.56 -10.71 -3.68
CA GLN A 101 -22.38 -9.91 -3.30
C GLN A 101 -21.91 -10.26 -1.89
N LEU A 102 -22.81 -10.42 -0.93
CA LEU A 102 -22.47 -10.82 0.44
C LEU A 102 -21.84 -12.22 0.45
N LYS A 103 -22.41 -13.19 -0.29
CA LYS A 103 -21.82 -14.52 -0.41
C LYS A 103 -20.39 -14.47 -0.96
N LYS A 104 -20.15 -13.67 -2.00
CA LYS A 104 -18.80 -13.45 -2.55
C LYS A 104 -17.86 -12.83 -1.52
N ALA A 105 -18.29 -11.76 -0.87
CA ALA A 105 -17.48 -11.06 0.14
C ALA A 105 -17.13 -11.97 1.33
N VAL A 106 -18.06 -12.79 1.80
CA VAL A 106 -17.81 -13.77 2.87
C VAL A 106 -16.80 -14.82 2.43
N GLN A 107 -16.91 -15.33 1.20
CA GLN A 107 -15.97 -16.30 0.65
C GLN A 107 -14.57 -15.71 0.47
N GLU A 108 -14.47 -14.47 -0.02
CA GLU A 108 -13.19 -13.76 -0.14
C GLU A 108 -12.58 -13.48 1.24
N ASN A 109 -13.39 -13.06 2.22
CA ASN A 109 -12.92 -12.83 3.58
C ASN A 109 -12.37 -14.12 4.20
N HIS A 110 -13.02 -15.27 3.97
CA HIS A 110 -12.51 -16.57 4.39
C HIS A 110 -11.14 -16.87 3.79
N LYS A 111 -11.00 -16.74 2.47
CA LYS A 111 -9.71 -16.95 1.77
C LYS A 111 -8.60 -16.05 2.28
N LEU A 112 -8.92 -14.77 2.52
CA LEU A 112 -7.96 -13.82 3.07
C LEU A 112 -7.54 -14.18 4.50
N ARG A 113 -8.48 -14.64 5.33
CA ARG A 113 -8.16 -15.12 6.69
C ARG A 113 -7.28 -16.37 6.67
N GLU A 114 -7.54 -17.30 5.76
CA GLU A 114 -6.68 -18.48 5.55
C GLU A 114 -5.27 -18.06 5.13
N ALA A 115 -5.13 -17.19 4.13
CA ALA A 115 -3.83 -16.71 3.68
C ALA A 115 -3.06 -15.97 4.78
N VAL A 116 -3.74 -15.16 5.61
CA VAL A 116 -3.13 -14.51 6.77
C VAL A 116 -2.69 -15.53 7.82
N HIS A 117 -3.50 -16.56 8.07
CA HIS A 117 -3.14 -17.64 9.00
C HIS A 117 -1.91 -18.40 8.51
N ASP A 118 -1.83 -18.70 7.22
CA ASP A 118 -0.66 -19.35 6.60
C ASP A 118 0.60 -18.47 6.72
N GLN A 119 0.48 -17.17 6.49
CA GLN A 119 1.59 -16.23 6.67
C GLN A 119 2.05 -16.16 8.13
N ILE A 120 1.13 -16.13 9.10
CA ILE A 120 1.46 -16.18 10.54
C ILE A 120 2.15 -17.51 10.86
N HIS A 121 1.67 -18.63 10.33
CA HIS A 121 2.30 -19.92 10.52
C HIS A 121 3.74 -19.94 9.97
N ILE A 122 3.96 -19.42 8.76
CA ILE A 122 5.28 -19.27 8.16
C ILE A 122 6.18 -18.40 9.05
N ALA A 123 5.71 -17.22 9.48
CA ALA A 123 6.46 -16.34 10.38
C ALA A 123 6.83 -17.04 11.70
N GLN A 124 5.90 -17.79 12.29
CA GLN A 124 6.16 -18.60 13.50
C GLN A 124 7.13 -19.75 13.25
N THR A 125 7.12 -20.38 12.06
CA THR A 125 8.14 -21.38 11.69
C THR A 125 9.50 -20.74 11.55
N PHE A 126 9.62 -19.56 10.91
CA PHE A 126 10.88 -18.83 10.85
C PHE A 126 11.36 -18.40 12.23
N GLN A 127 10.48 -17.89 13.09
CA GLN A 127 10.83 -17.57 14.47
C GLN A 127 11.33 -18.80 15.22
N ARG A 128 10.69 -19.97 15.03
CA ARG A 128 11.16 -21.24 15.62
C ARG A 128 12.51 -21.69 15.05
N ILE A 129 12.75 -21.53 13.75
CA ILE A 129 14.03 -21.86 13.12
C ILE A 129 15.14 -20.94 13.63
N VAL A 130 14.89 -19.62 13.67
CA VAL A 130 15.83 -18.62 14.18
C VAL A 130 16.13 -18.88 15.65
N THR A 131 15.11 -19.09 16.49
CA THR A 131 15.31 -19.37 17.93
C THR A 131 15.98 -20.71 18.19
N LYS A 132 15.67 -21.78 17.44
CA LYS A 132 16.35 -23.09 17.54
C LYS A 132 17.79 -23.04 17.04
N ARG A 133 18.05 -22.37 15.91
CA ARG A 133 19.42 -22.09 15.43
C ARG A 133 20.22 -21.32 16.48
N SER A 134 19.56 -20.45 17.23
CA SER A 134 20.16 -19.70 18.33
C SER A 134 20.43 -20.55 19.59
N ARG A 135 19.89 -21.77 19.72
CA ARG A 135 19.94 -22.59 20.93
C ARG A 135 20.89 -23.78 20.84
N ASN A 136 21.56 -23.96 19.70
CA ASN A 136 22.63 -24.95 19.55
C ASN A 136 23.92 -24.41 20.18
N PRO A 137 24.44 -25.03 21.26
CA PRO A 137 25.62 -24.54 21.97
C PRO A 137 26.87 -24.51 21.08
N GLU A 138 27.01 -25.42 20.11
CA GLU A 138 28.10 -25.42 19.11
C GLU A 138 28.08 -24.20 18.17
N THR A 139 26.95 -23.47 18.11
CA THR A 139 26.82 -22.19 17.38
C THR A 139 26.60 -21.00 18.32
N GLN A 140 26.58 -21.21 19.64
CA GLN A 140 26.44 -20.13 20.62
C GLN A 140 27.76 -19.46 20.97
N ASP A 141 28.91 -20.12 20.79
CA ASP A 141 30.21 -19.45 20.87
C ASP A 141 30.40 -18.44 19.73
N GLU A 142 29.62 -18.56 18.65
CA GLU A 142 29.53 -17.59 17.57
C GLU A 142 28.53 -16.45 17.86
N LYS A 143 27.90 -16.39 19.04
CA LYS A 143 27.03 -15.29 19.46
C LYS A 143 27.80 -14.18 20.17
N ASN A 144 28.75 -13.63 19.43
CA ASN A 144 28.99 -12.20 19.29
C ASN A 144 29.77 -12.12 17.98
N PHE A 145 29.10 -12.37 16.86
CA PHE A 145 29.69 -12.02 15.58
C PHE A 145 29.83 -10.50 15.58
N ASN A 146 30.97 -10.08 16.09
CA ASN A 146 31.52 -8.75 15.99
C ASN A 146 31.96 -8.63 14.53
N PHE A 147 30.97 -8.68 13.62
CA PHE A 147 31.18 -8.59 12.20
C PHE A 147 31.91 -7.25 12.01
N TYR A 148 33.14 -7.33 11.54
CA TYR A 148 34.01 -6.17 11.28
C TYR A 148 34.62 -5.52 12.52
N SER A 149 34.85 -6.27 13.61
CA SER A 149 35.59 -5.80 14.79
C SER A 149 36.91 -6.54 14.95
N LEU A 150 37.99 -5.80 15.17
CA LEU A 150 39.35 -6.30 15.37
C LEU A 150 39.71 -6.52 16.84
N LYS A 151 38.82 -6.17 17.80
CA LYS A 151 39.10 -6.21 19.25
C LYS A 151 39.47 -7.59 19.79
N TYR A 152 38.87 -8.64 19.22
CA TYR A 152 39.02 -10.01 19.71
C TYR A 152 39.80 -10.90 18.73
N ALA A 153 40.42 -10.33 17.70
CA ALA A 153 41.14 -11.10 16.71
C ALA A 153 42.46 -11.64 17.29
N THR A 154 42.66 -12.96 17.22
CA THR A 154 43.91 -13.62 17.65
C THR A 154 45.11 -13.13 16.84
N SER A 155 44.90 -12.94 15.53
CA SER A 155 45.87 -12.36 14.60
C SER A 155 45.17 -11.29 13.78
N ARG A 156 45.50 -10.02 14.03
CA ARG A 156 44.92 -8.87 13.33
C ARG A 156 45.07 -8.99 11.82
N LYS A 157 46.26 -9.42 11.36
CA LYS A 157 46.58 -9.52 9.93
C LYS A 157 45.73 -10.57 9.23
N GLU A 158 45.65 -11.78 9.82
CA GLU A 158 44.85 -12.87 9.26
C GLU A 158 43.37 -12.50 9.19
N TYR A 159 42.83 -11.88 10.25
CA TYR A 159 41.43 -11.45 10.26
C TYR A 159 41.14 -10.39 9.18
N CYS A 160 42.01 -9.41 9.01
CA CYS A 160 41.86 -8.41 7.93
C CYS A 160 41.87 -9.05 6.53
N ILE A 161 42.74 -10.05 6.32
CA ILE A 161 42.78 -10.80 5.05
C ILE A 161 41.47 -11.58 4.86
N GLU A 162 41.00 -12.27 5.90
CA GLU A 162 39.76 -13.06 5.87
C GLU A 162 38.53 -12.17 5.59
N LEU A 163 38.46 -10.98 6.18
CA LEU A 163 37.38 -10.02 5.93
C LEU A 163 37.23 -9.69 4.44
N VAL A 164 38.35 -9.41 3.79
CA VAL A 164 38.38 -9.00 2.39
C VAL A 164 38.15 -10.19 1.46
N GLU A 165 38.62 -11.37 1.82
CA GLU A 165 38.35 -12.61 1.09
C GLU A 165 36.87 -13.00 1.12
N LYS A 166 36.19 -12.81 2.26
CA LYS A 166 34.73 -12.98 2.36
C LYS A 166 33.99 -12.06 1.39
N GLU A 167 34.40 -10.80 1.30
CA GLU A 167 33.80 -9.90 0.32
C GLU A 167 34.08 -10.37 -1.12
N LEU A 168 35.30 -10.80 -1.43
CA LEU A 168 35.63 -11.31 -2.76
C LEU A 168 34.69 -12.45 -3.23
N THR A 169 34.21 -13.31 -2.33
CA THR A 169 33.26 -14.39 -2.69
C THR A 169 31.94 -13.88 -3.28
N LYS A 170 31.50 -12.67 -2.91
CA LYS A 170 30.23 -12.06 -3.37
C LYS A 170 30.34 -11.40 -4.74
N LEU A 171 31.56 -11.15 -5.22
CA LEU A 171 31.81 -10.42 -6.47
C LEU A 171 31.11 -11.08 -7.66
N ASN A 172 31.34 -12.38 -7.88
CA ASN A 172 30.79 -13.08 -9.05
C ASN A 172 29.26 -13.11 -9.05
N SER A 173 28.62 -13.29 -7.89
CA SER A 173 27.17 -13.23 -7.78
C SER A 173 26.61 -11.84 -8.10
N THR A 174 27.30 -10.78 -7.71
CA THR A 174 26.90 -9.40 -8.02
C THR A 174 27.10 -9.10 -9.50
N LEU A 175 28.24 -9.47 -10.09
CA LEU A 175 28.47 -9.31 -11.53
C LEU A 175 27.41 -10.04 -12.36
N LEU A 176 27.05 -11.27 -11.97
CA LEU A 176 25.99 -12.02 -12.63
C LEU A 176 24.62 -11.33 -12.51
N ARG A 177 24.26 -10.84 -11.32
CA ARG A 177 22.98 -10.15 -11.08
C ARG A 177 22.80 -8.92 -11.98
N PHE A 178 23.87 -8.18 -12.25
CA PHE A 178 23.83 -6.99 -13.11
C PHE A 178 24.16 -7.27 -14.58
N GLY A 179 24.48 -8.53 -14.92
CA GLY A 179 24.84 -8.94 -16.29
C GLY A 179 26.17 -8.33 -16.76
N LEU A 180 27.13 -8.19 -15.84
CA LEU A 180 28.46 -7.61 -16.06
C LEU A 180 29.54 -8.70 -16.23
N LEU A 181 29.17 -9.98 -16.12
CA LEU A 181 30.10 -11.10 -16.23
C LEU A 181 30.57 -11.33 -17.67
N ASP A 182 29.67 -11.11 -18.64
CA ASP A 182 29.87 -11.48 -20.05
C ASP A 182 30.59 -10.40 -20.88
N GLY A 183 30.82 -9.21 -20.32
CA GLY A 183 31.54 -8.13 -20.99
C GLY A 183 31.10 -6.73 -20.56
N LEU A 184 31.62 -5.73 -21.27
CA LEU A 184 31.31 -4.33 -20.99
C LEU A 184 29.87 -4.03 -21.30
N LYS A 185 29.20 -3.52 -20.28
CA LYS A 185 27.85 -3.00 -20.36
C LYS A 185 27.79 -1.78 -19.48
N ASP A 186 27.43 -0.65 -20.09
CA ASP A 186 27.20 0.55 -19.31
C ASP A 186 26.04 0.29 -18.34
N CYS A 187 26.29 0.48 -17.06
CA CYS A 187 25.27 0.33 -16.03
C CYS A 187 25.41 1.45 -15.01
N ASN A 188 24.28 2.02 -14.61
CA ASN A 188 24.22 2.90 -13.47
C ASN A 188 23.00 2.48 -12.66
N HIS A 189 23.27 1.94 -11.47
CA HIS A 189 22.27 1.45 -10.55
C HIS A 189 22.54 2.05 -9.18
N ILE A 190 21.52 2.69 -8.63
CA ILE A 190 21.52 3.19 -7.26
C ILE A 190 20.18 2.76 -6.67
N ALA A 191 20.23 1.93 -5.63
CA ALA A 191 19.06 1.48 -4.90
C ALA A 191 19.29 1.63 -3.41
N MET A 192 18.24 2.04 -2.70
CA MET A 192 18.24 2.08 -1.24
C MET A 192 17.27 1.02 -0.74
N ASP A 193 17.72 0.12 0.13
CA ASP A 193 16.84 -0.81 0.81
C ASP A 193 15.99 -0.04 1.82
N ALA A 194 14.66 -0.11 1.67
CA ALA A 194 13.74 0.58 2.55
C ALA A 194 13.73 0.04 3.98
N ALA A 195 14.11 -1.23 4.18
CA ALA A 195 14.08 -1.88 5.49
C ALA A 195 15.35 -1.59 6.30
N SER A 196 16.53 -1.82 5.72
CA SER A 196 17.79 -1.52 6.39
C SER A 196 18.17 -0.06 6.26
N GLY A 197 17.86 0.61 5.15
CA GLY A 197 18.44 1.90 4.75
C GLY A 197 19.77 1.74 4.00
N ALA A 198 20.13 0.52 3.60
CA ALA A 198 21.38 0.24 2.91
C ALA A 198 21.39 0.80 1.48
N LEU A 199 22.48 1.49 1.10
CA LEU A 199 22.66 2.00 -0.24
C LEU A 199 23.48 0.99 -1.05
N GLU A 200 22.93 0.54 -2.16
CA GLU A 200 23.61 -0.27 -3.17
C GLU A 200 23.86 0.60 -4.40
N ILE A 201 25.13 0.77 -4.74
CA ILE A 201 25.58 1.46 -5.95
C ILE A 201 26.29 0.44 -6.83
N VAL A 202 25.95 0.40 -8.11
CA VAL A 202 26.69 -0.30 -9.16
C VAL A 202 26.79 0.62 -10.38
N ASP A 203 27.98 1.14 -10.63
CA ASP A 203 28.29 1.93 -11.82
C ASP A 203 29.28 1.15 -12.68
N SER A 204 29.12 1.13 -14.01
CA SER A 204 30.04 0.53 -14.98
C SER A 204 30.04 1.35 -16.26
N HIS A 205 31.22 1.74 -16.72
CA HIS A 205 31.42 2.51 -17.94
C HIS A 205 32.87 2.37 -18.42
N ALA A 206 33.13 2.58 -19.72
CA ALA A 206 34.49 2.61 -20.27
C ALA A 206 35.18 3.96 -20.04
N ILE A 207 36.47 3.91 -19.68
CA ILE A 207 37.32 5.08 -19.43
C ILE A 207 38.45 5.13 -20.46
N PRO A 208 38.61 6.26 -21.19
CA PRO A 208 39.60 6.44 -22.25
C PRO A 208 41.02 6.71 -21.75
N THR A 209 41.53 5.82 -20.91
CA THR A 209 42.84 5.97 -20.27
C THR A 209 43.61 4.66 -20.31
N PRO A 210 44.94 4.69 -20.55
CA PRO A 210 45.78 3.50 -20.46
C PRO A 210 45.62 2.79 -19.12
N ALA A 211 45.01 1.60 -19.17
CA ALA A 211 44.57 0.88 -18.00
C ALA A 211 45.67 0.63 -16.95
N PRO A 212 46.92 0.24 -17.28
CA PRO A 212 47.94 0.00 -16.25
C PRO A 212 48.25 1.24 -15.41
N LYS A 213 48.37 2.42 -16.06
CA LYS A 213 48.69 3.68 -15.36
C LYS A 213 47.53 4.12 -14.46
N ALA A 214 46.30 3.99 -14.94
CA ALA A 214 45.13 4.39 -14.16
C ALA A 214 44.81 3.41 -13.02
N ILE A 215 45.03 2.10 -13.21
CA ILE A 215 44.97 1.10 -12.12
C ILE A 215 46.02 1.41 -11.05
N GLU A 216 47.25 1.73 -11.45
CA GLU A 216 48.32 2.07 -10.52
C GLU A 216 48.03 3.38 -9.76
N ALA A 217 47.54 4.41 -10.46
CA ALA A 217 47.16 5.68 -9.86
C ALA A 217 45.98 5.49 -8.88
N LEU A 218 44.96 4.73 -9.28
CA LEU A 218 43.82 4.43 -8.41
C LEU A 218 44.29 3.71 -7.15
N TRP A 219 45.10 2.65 -7.30
CA TRP A 219 45.67 1.91 -6.17
C TRP A 219 46.41 2.82 -5.20
N LYS A 220 47.29 3.69 -5.70
CA LYS A 220 48.07 4.63 -4.86
C LYS A 220 47.16 5.54 -4.00
N ILE A 221 46.03 5.96 -4.54
CA ILE A 221 45.04 6.79 -3.83
C ILE A 221 44.29 5.93 -2.80
N VAL A 222 43.62 4.86 -3.24
CA VAL A 222 42.73 4.08 -2.36
C VAL A 222 43.47 3.24 -1.32
N SER A 223 44.75 2.90 -1.55
CA SER A 223 45.58 2.24 -0.55
C SER A 223 46.20 3.22 0.45
N GLY A 224 46.03 4.53 0.25
CA GLY A 224 46.67 5.58 1.04
C GLY A 224 48.19 5.66 0.89
N ASN A 225 48.78 5.04 -0.15
CA ASN A 225 50.23 5.11 -0.42
C ASN A 225 50.65 6.51 -0.88
N GLN A 226 49.74 7.22 -1.53
CA GLN A 226 49.84 8.64 -1.78
C GLN A 226 49.00 9.35 -0.73
N HIS A 227 49.65 9.95 0.26
CA HIS A 227 48.95 10.74 1.27
C HIS A 227 48.17 11.88 0.59
N THR A 228 46.86 11.81 0.71
CA THR A 228 45.95 12.90 0.39
C THR A 228 45.31 13.39 1.69
N SER A 229 44.56 14.49 1.64
CA SER A 229 43.76 14.94 2.80
C SER A 229 42.70 13.92 3.20
N GLU A 230 42.28 13.07 2.26
CA GLU A 230 41.18 12.13 2.46
C GLU A 230 41.65 10.71 2.79
N TYR A 231 42.74 10.24 2.19
CA TYR A 231 43.22 8.86 2.32
C TYR A 231 44.56 8.79 3.06
N GLN A 232 44.58 8.02 4.15
CA GLN A 232 45.76 7.79 4.97
C GLN A 232 45.97 6.29 5.18
N CYS A 233 47.09 5.75 4.68
CA CYS A 233 47.49 4.39 5.04
C CYS A 233 47.91 4.34 6.52
N LEU A 234 47.24 3.50 7.31
CA LEU A 234 47.52 3.29 8.72
C LEU A 234 48.49 2.13 8.95
N GLU A 235 48.33 1.05 8.19
CA GLU A 235 49.13 -0.17 8.32
C GLU A 235 49.20 -0.95 7.00
N PHE A 236 50.39 -1.41 6.63
CA PHE A 236 50.56 -2.39 5.57
C PHE A 236 50.42 -3.80 6.15
N ILE A 237 49.39 -4.53 5.72
CA ILE A 237 49.10 -5.88 6.21
C ILE A 237 50.03 -6.87 5.51
N ASP A 238 50.08 -6.75 4.18
CA ASP A 238 50.99 -7.45 3.26
C ASP A 238 51.36 -6.53 2.07
N SER A 239 51.99 -7.06 1.02
CA SER A 239 52.45 -6.27 -0.14
C SER A 239 51.33 -5.72 -1.04
N HIS A 240 50.12 -6.28 -0.96
CA HIS A 240 48.95 -5.94 -1.77
C HIS A 240 47.70 -5.63 -0.92
N THR A 241 47.82 -5.59 0.40
CA THR A 241 46.73 -5.32 1.35
C THR A 241 47.13 -4.22 2.31
N SER A 242 46.31 -3.16 2.35
CA SER A 242 46.51 -2.00 3.23
C SER A 242 45.31 -1.79 4.14
N TYR A 243 45.56 -1.34 5.36
CA TYR A 243 44.57 -0.78 6.27
C TYR A 243 44.59 0.74 6.14
N VAL A 244 43.45 1.33 5.78
CA VAL A 244 43.35 2.71 5.34
C VAL A 244 42.29 3.44 6.15
N ARG A 245 42.60 4.68 6.53
CA ARG A 245 41.63 5.65 7.01
C ARG A 245 41.22 6.54 5.85
N TYR A 246 39.92 6.64 5.64
CA TYR A 246 39.30 7.62 4.77
C TYR A 246 38.50 8.62 5.60
N SER A 247 38.74 9.91 5.37
CA SER A 247 38.02 10.99 6.02
C SER A 247 37.57 12.01 4.98
N SER A 248 36.30 12.41 5.05
CA SER A 248 35.74 13.43 4.16
C SER A 248 34.79 14.33 4.92
N ASP A 249 34.82 15.62 4.60
CA ASP A 249 33.81 16.57 5.07
C ASP A 249 32.65 16.58 4.08
N LEU A 250 31.42 16.48 4.57
CA LEU A 250 30.25 16.72 3.71
C LEU A 250 30.19 18.20 3.30
N PRO A 251 29.48 18.55 2.20
CA PRO A 251 29.45 19.91 1.64
C PRO A 251 29.10 21.03 2.63
N ASN A 252 28.37 20.72 3.70
CA ASN A 252 27.99 21.68 4.75
C ASN A 252 29.02 21.81 5.89
N LYS A 253 30.11 21.04 5.88
CA LYS A 253 31.21 21.00 6.88
C LYS A 253 30.82 20.74 8.33
N GLU A 254 29.54 20.53 8.62
CA GLU A 254 29.05 20.20 9.96
C GLU A 254 29.16 18.70 10.29
N ILE A 255 29.25 17.85 9.26
CA ILE A 255 29.31 16.40 9.42
C ILE A 255 30.64 15.89 8.85
N HIS A 256 31.49 15.38 9.73
CA HIS A 256 32.72 14.68 9.39
C HIS A 256 32.41 13.20 9.18
N PHE A 257 32.79 12.66 8.02
CA PHE A 257 32.67 11.24 7.71
C PHE A 257 34.01 10.55 7.90
N GLU A 258 34.02 9.40 8.57
CA GLU A 258 35.24 8.60 8.78
C GLU A 258 34.95 7.12 8.49
N SER A 259 35.84 6.50 7.72
CA SER A 259 35.85 5.07 7.42
C SER A 259 37.24 4.52 7.66
N HIS A 260 37.36 3.43 8.43
CA HIS A 260 38.58 2.63 8.39
C HIS A 260 38.25 1.36 7.63
N TYR A 261 39.05 1.00 6.65
CA TYR A 261 38.81 -0.21 5.85
C TYR A 261 40.09 -0.92 5.50
N VAL A 262 39.96 -2.23 5.31
CA VAL A 262 40.99 -3.05 4.70
C VAL A 262 40.71 -3.06 3.20
N ILE A 263 41.74 -2.82 2.39
CA ILE A 263 41.67 -2.95 0.93
C ILE A 263 42.75 -3.90 0.43
N LYS A 264 42.38 -4.82 -0.47
CA LYS A 264 43.31 -5.77 -1.12
C LYS A 264 43.25 -5.60 -2.62
N ARG A 265 44.43 -5.67 -3.25
CA ARG A 265 44.63 -5.72 -4.69
C ARG A 265 44.88 -7.15 -5.15
N LEU A 266 44.19 -7.54 -6.22
CA LEU A 266 44.35 -8.82 -6.88
C LEU A 266 44.56 -8.56 -8.37
N ASP A 267 45.76 -8.83 -8.86
CA ASP A 267 46.08 -8.76 -10.28
C ASP A 267 45.96 -10.15 -10.91
N ASP A 268 45.21 -10.23 -11.99
CA ASP A 268 45.12 -11.37 -12.90
C ASP A 268 45.52 -10.88 -14.32
N LYS A 269 45.84 -11.80 -15.23
CA LYS A 269 46.42 -11.49 -16.54
C LYS A 269 45.65 -10.43 -17.34
N ASN A 270 44.32 -10.44 -17.22
CA ASN A 270 43.43 -9.56 -17.98
C ASN A 270 42.55 -8.65 -17.11
N LYS A 271 42.73 -8.66 -15.78
CA LYS A 271 41.88 -7.90 -14.85
C LYS A 271 42.59 -7.60 -13.54
N THR A 272 42.29 -6.47 -12.95
CA THR A 272 42.68 -6.11 -11.59
C THR A 272 41.43 -5.87 -10.76
N ILE A 273 41.40 -6.43 -9.57
CA ILE A 273 40.31 -6.27 -8.62
C ILE A 273 40.86 -5.58 -7.38
N PHE A 274 40.26 -4.47 -6.99
CA PHE A 274 40.42 -3.92 -5.64
C PHE A 274 39.19 -4.30 -4.85
N VAL A 275 39.36 -4.86 -3.66
CA VAL A 275 38.25 -5.24 -2.79
C VAL A 275 38.47 -4.60 -1.44
N TRP A 276 37.43 -4.02 -0.87
CA TRP A 276 37.50 -3.42 0.45
C TRP A 276 36.35 -3.80 1.35
N ARG A 277 36.62 -3.73 2.66
CA ARG A 277 35.63 -3.85 3.71
C ARG A 277 35.98 -2.93 4.88
N SER A 278 35.02 -2.13 5.32
CA SER A 278 35.21 -1.30 6.50
C SER A 278 35.25 -2.11 7.80
N VAL A 279 36.04 -1.63 8.73
CA VAL A 279 36.21 -2.12 10.10
C VAL A 279 35.57 -1.09 11.01
N LEU A 280 34.71 -1.55 11.92
CA LEU A 280 33.86 -0.70 12.75
C LEU A 280 34.36 -0.56 14.17
N GLU A 281 35.28 -1.42 14.58
CA GLU A 281 35.83 -1.47 15.92
C GLU A 281 37.28 -1.91 15.85
N ASP A 282 38.18 -1.03 16.30
CA ASP A 282 39.61 -1.27 16.33
C ASP A 282 40.22 -0.61 17.57
N ASP A 283 40.86 -1.40 18.42
CA ASP A 283 41.53 -0.89 19.64
C ASP A 283 42.85 -0.17 19.33
N LYS A 284 43.51 -0.51 18.21
CA LYS A 284 44.79 0.09 17.81
C LYS A 284 44.60 1.45 17.15
N TYR A 285 43.56 1.59 16.34
CA TYR A 285 43.21 2.83 15.64
C TYR A 285 41.74 3.17 15.91
N PRO A 286 41.43 3.80 17.05
CA PRO A 286 40.05 4.15 17.37
C PRO A 286 39.49 5.17 16.39
N HIS A 287 38.20 5.07 16.12
CA HIS A 287 37.48 6.08 15.35
C HIS A 287 37.21 7.33 16.18
N SER A 288 37.01 8.46 15.51
CA SER A 288 36.53 9.69 16.13
C SER A 288 35.12 9.51 16.69
N THR A 289 34.88 10.08 17.87
CA THR A 289 33.55 10.05 18.53
C THR A 289 32.57 11.06 17.94
N THR A 290 33.06 12.02 17.15
CA THR A 290 32.25 13.09 16.54
C THR A 290 31.91 12.85 15.08
N SER A 291 32.48 11.80 14.47
CA SER A 291 32.36 11.52 13.05
C SER A 291 31.33 10.44 12.77
N LEU A 292 30.64 10.55 11.63
CA LEU A 292 29.76 9.51 11.12
C LEU A 292 30.62 8.34 10.63
N LEU A 293 30.39 7.15 11.19
CA LEU A 293 31.12 5.95 10.83
C LEU A 293 30.54 5.27 9.60
N ASP A 294 31.41 5.00 8.65
CA ASP A 294 31.09 4.25 7.45
C ASP A 294 31.04 2.73 7.69
N ASN A 295 30.03 2.10 7.11
CA ASN A 295 29.91 0.66 7.05
C ASN A 295 29.75 0.23 5.59
N SER A 296 30.86 0.24 4.86
CA SER A 296 30.92 -0.05 3.44
C SER A 296 31.69 -1.33 3.12
N SER A 297 31.25 -2.02 2.07
CA SER A 297 32.06 -2.98 1.33
C SER A 297 31.93 -2.72 -0.15
N GLY A 298 32.93 -3.14 -0.89
CA GLY A 298 32.85 -3.11 -2.32
C GLY A 298 34.03 -3.69 -3.05
N TRP A 299 33.91 -3.58 -4.37
CA TRP A 299 34.95 -3.96 -5.31
C TRP A 299 35.06 -2.88 -6.38
N TYR A 300 36.28 -2.62 -6.84
CA TYR A 300 36.59 -2.07 -8.14
C TYR A 300 37.00 -3.22 -9.04
N TYR A 301 36.21 -3.50 -10.08
CA TYR A 301 36.52 -4.53 -11.06
C TYR A 301 36.99 -3.89 -12.37
N CYS A 302 38.30 -3.93 -12.62
CA CYS A 302 38.95 -3.32 -13.76
C CYS A 302 39.44 -4.41 -14.73
N TYR A 303 39.05 -4.38 -16.00
CA TYR A 303 39.57 -5.29 -17.01
C TYR A 303 39.93 -4.56 -18.30
N PHE A 304 40.82 -5.17 -19.09
CA PHE A 304 41.35 -4.55 -20.30
C PHE A 304 40.44 -4.84 -21.49
N ILE A 305 39.83 -3.80 -22.05
CA ILE A 305 39.09 -3.87 -23.31
C ILE A 305 39.89 -3.10 -24.33
N GLN A 306 40.82 -3.75 -25.04
CA GLN A 306 41.55 -3.16 -26.19
C GLN A 306 41.79 -1.62 -26.10
N VAL A 307 42.28 -1.12 -24.93
CA VAL A 307 42.58 0.30 -24.54
C VAL A 307 41.63 1.02 -23.53
N TYR A 308 40.61 0.40 -22.94
CA TYR A 308 39.70 1.11 -21.99
C TYR A 308 39.50 0.40 -20.66
N LEU A 309 39.45 1.19 -19.57
CA LEU A 309 39.22 0.78 -18.18
C LEU A 309 37.73 0.76 -17.89
N SER A 310 37.19 -0.32 -17.31
CA SER A 310 35.86 -0.28 -16.71
C SER A 310 35.99 -0.16 -15.20
N ASN A 311 35.35 0.81 -14.57
CA ASN A 311 35.21 0.85 -13.12
C ASN A 311 33.86 0.23 -12.77
N ILE A 312 33.83 -0.92 -12.09
CA ILE A 312 32.61 -1.34 -11.37
C ILE A 312 32.72 -0.82 -9.96
N VAL A 313 31.90 0.15 -9.53
CA VAL A 313 31.86 0.57 -8.13
C VAL A 313 30.68 -0.11 -7.47
N GLY A 314 30.92 -1.21 -6.77
CA GLY A 314 29.91 -1.84 -5.91
C GLY A 314 29.98 -1.24 -4.51
N LEU A 315 29.28 -0.15 -4.20
CA LEU A 315 29.23 0.38 -2.82
C LEU A 315 27.99 -0.19 -2.13
N GLN A 316 28.16 -1.09 -1.15
CA GLN A 316 27.08 -1.46 -0.23
C GLN A 316 27.31 -0.76 1.11
N LEU A 317 26.63 0.36 1.34
CA LEU A 317 26.56 1.02 2.65
C LEU A 317 25.48 0.34 3.47
N SER A 318 25.81 -0.27 4.61
CA SER A 318 24.82 -0.81 5.54
C SER A 318 24.68 0.14 6.73
N PRO A 319 23.56 0.83 6.94
CA PRO A 319 23.44 1.74 8.08
C PRO A 319 23.54 0.97 9.39
N LYS A 320 24.30 1.53 10.34
CA LYS A 320 24.16 1.19 11.75
C LYS A 320 23.07 2.09 12.34
N THR A 321 21.84 1.60 12.40
CA THR A 321 20.75 2.04 13.31
C THR A 321 20.27 3.51 13.17
N PRO A 322 19.02 3.82 13.56
CA PRO A 322 18.36 5.05 13.15
C PRO A 322 18.93 6.26 13.87
N LEU A 323 19.06 7.36 13.13
CA LEU A 323 19.18 8.71 13.65
C LEU A 323 18.02 8.96 14.62
N HIS A 324 18.26 8.81 15.93
CA HIS A 324 17.48 9.51 16.92
C HIS A 324 17.92 10.97 16.90
N VAL A 325 17.32 11.73 15.98
CA VAL A 325 17.25 13.18 16.10
C VAL A 325 16.34 13.46 17.30
N LYS A 326 16.89 14.09 18.34
CA LYS A 326 16.12 14.77 19.38
C LYS A 326 15.99 16.23 19.03
#